data_AF-B7GAI7-F1
#
_entry.id   AF-B7GAI7-F1
#
_cell.length_a   1.000
_cell.length_b   1.000
_cell.length_c   1.000
_cell.angle_alpha   90.00
_cell.angle_beta   90.00
_cell.angle_gamma   90.00
#
_symmetry.space_group_name_H-M   'P 1'
#
loop_
_entity.id
_entity.type
_entity.pdbx_description
1 polymer ?
#
loop_
_entity_poly.entity_id
_entity_poly.type
_entity_poly.pdbx_seq_one_letter_code
_entity_poly.pdbx_strand_id
1 'polypeptide(L)'
;MDSHASDDAIVLTANDAWSAKFAAVDKGYYWDAFLPAFATVSHGNRQSHRHVQPIIKRGTHARVCCMDRAVTSFVELVVARRDPHSPIQVVVLGCGKDTTFFRHQEGRLTSVGGDEKNAAPNTNSEAPSSSNKVHWFEVDHPAVIQEKASIIRANPSLFNSSVEKRTSNCHFRIKPDIYTSYESECTLLGHDLRNDPEGLMLALASNGLRADAPVLFLLECVLMYLPEIATKSLIAALPRHFPQACLCLYEPILGSDPFGRVMEQNLRHANVAQNDSCLVQTRTLAQQMQKLRSAGFNGNVVGCDMWAAYESIVTATQRAQANRSEFLDELEEWILIMRHYCFVVACTNAASGLGEQLGAVGPQSVLGFATGKCELM
;
A
#
# COMPACT_ATOMS: atom_id res chain seq x y z
N MET A 1 -31.50 -3.84 3.72
CA MET A 1 -30.91 -4.58 4.86
C MET A 1 -29.57 -5.23 4.48
N ASP A 2 -29.14 -5.17 3.20
CA ASP A 2 -27.92 -5.82 2.71
C ASP A 2 -26.61 -5.00 2.82
N SER A 3 -26.68 -3.70 3.13
CA SER A 3 -25.48 -2.84 3.19
C SER A 3 -24.59 -3.13 4.42
N HIS A 4 -25.19 -3.39 5.59
CA HIS A 4 -24.43 -3.63 6.83
C HIS A 4 -23.68 -4.97 6.82
N ALA A 5 -24.27 -6.03 6.26
CA ALA A 5 -23.60 -7.33 6.15
C ALA A 5 -22.41 -7.30 5.17
N SER A 6 -22.48 -6.45 4.13
CA SER A 6 -21.36 -6.22 3.23
C SER A 6 -20.25 -5.39 3.88
N ASP A 7 -20.59 -4.40 4.70
CA ASP A 7 -19.60 -3.56 5.38
C ASP A 7 -18.78 -4.38 6.39
N ASP A 8 -19.45 -5.25 7.16
CA ASP A 8 -18.77 -6.17 8.08
C ASP A 8 -17.84 -7.12 7.31
N ALA A 9 -18.28 -7.68 6.19
CA ALA A 9 -17.44 -8.55 5.36
C ALA A 9 -16.22 -7.81 4.80
N ILE A 10 -16.38 -6.58 4.31
CA ILE A 10 -15.27 -5.75 3.79
C ILE A 10 -14.29 -5.40 4.90
N VAL A 11 -14.78 -4.97 6.07
CA VAL A 11 -13.91 -4.67 7.24
C VAL A 11 -13.15 -5.93 7.69
N LEU A 12 -13.77 -7.11 7.59
CA LEU A 12 -13.10 -8.37 7.88
C LEU A 12 -11.98 -8.72 6.89
N THR A 13 -12.01 -8.24 5.64
CA THR A 13 -10.90 -8.49 4.68
C THR A 13 -9.57 -7.87 5.11
N ALA A 14 -9.59 -6.82 5.96
CA ALA A 14 -8.39 -6.31 6.60
C ALA A 14 -7.70 -7.37 7.48
N ASN A 15 -8.47 -8.33 8.04
CA ASN A 15 -7.92 -9.48 8.76
C ASN A 15 -7.33 -10.53 7.82
N ASP A 16 -7.86 -10.73 6.62
CA ASP A 16 -7.29 -11.65 5.63
C ASP A 16 -5.95 -11.12 5.11
N ALA A 17 -5.90 -9.83 4.76
CA ALA A 17 -4.67 -9.15 4.36
C ALA A 17 -3.61 -9.21 5.48
N TRP A 18 -4.03 -8.94 6.73
CA TRP A 18 -3.17 -9.08 7.90
C TRP A 18 -2.68 -10.53 8.08
N SER A 19 -3.55 -11.52 7.93
CA SER A 19 -3.23 -12.94 8.09
C SER A 19 -2.16 -13.40 7.10
N ALA A 20 -2.29 -12.97 5.83
CA ALA A 20 -1.29 -13.27 4.80
C ALA A 20 0.05 -12.56 5.08
N LYS A 21 0.02 -11.28 5.46
CA LYS A 21 1.21 -10.51 5.86
C LYS A 21 1.92 -11.14 7.07
N PHE A 22 1.18 -11.50 8.12
CA PHE A 22 1.70 -12.15 9.32
C PHE A 22 2.29 -13.53 9.02
N ALA A 23 1.63 -14.36 8.23
CA ALA A 23 2.14 -15.68 7.86
C ALA A 23 3.45 -15.59 7.03
N ALA A 24 3.58 -14.57 6.18
CA ALA A 24 4.82 -14.31 5.45
C ALA A 24 5.95 -13.88 6.40
N VAL A 25 5.67 -13.03 7.39
CA VAL A 25 6.64 -12.62 8.42
C VAL A 25 7.07 -13.78 9.32
N ASP A 26 6.13 -14.61 9.77
CA ASP A 26 6.40 -15.79 10.61
C ASP A 26 7.33 -16.79 9.89
N LYS A 27 7.19 -16.92 8.57
CA LYS A 27 8.10 -17.73 7.72
C LYS A 27 9.38 -17.00 7.32
N GLY A 28 9.53 -15.73 7.71
CA GLY A 28 10.72 -14.93 7.47
C GLY A 28 10.88 -14.47 6.02
N TYR A 29 9.78 -14.28 5.29
CA TYR A 29 9.82 -13.67 3.97
C TYR A 29 10.25 -12.21 4.02
N TYR A 30 9.87 -11.46 5.05
CA TYR A 30 10.34 -10.10 5.33
C TYR A 30 10.20 -9.81 6.82
N TRP A 31 10.75 -8.68 7.28
CA TRP A 31 10.69 -8.28 8.68
C TRP A 31 9.50 -7.34 8.96
N ASP A 32 8.78 -7.62 10.05
CA ASP A 32 7.78 -6.72 10.64
C ASP A 32 7.49 -7.12 12.10
N ALA A 33 7.99 -6.34 13.06
CA ALA A 33 7.73 -6.61 14.48
C ALA A 33 6.36 -6.10 14.97
N PHE A 34 5.65 -5.30 14.18
CA PHE A 34 4.44 -4.59 14.58
C PHE A 34 3.17 -5.40 14.27
N LEU A 35 3.17 -6.14 13.16
CA LEU A 35 2.04 -6.98 12.74
C LEU A 35 1.50 -7.91 13.86
N PRO A 36 2.34 -8.58 14.67
CA PRO A 36 1.84 -9.46 15.74
C PRO A 36 0.89 -8.78 16.74
N ALA A 37 1.01 -7.47 16.97
CA ALA A 37 0.13 -6.74 17.91
C ALA A 37 -1.31 -6.60 17.43
N PHE A 38 -1.56 -6.75 16.12
CA PHE A 38 -2.89 -6.66 15.54
C PHE A 38 -3.65 -8.01 15.53
N ALA A 39 -3.09 -9.04 16.16
CA ALA A 39 -3.77 -10.31 16.41
C ALA A 39 -4.86 -10.11 17.48
N THR A 40 -6.14 -10.29 17.12
CA THR A 40 -7.26 -10.12 18.07
C THR A 40 -7.70 -11.45 18.71
N VAL A 41 -8.17 -11.40 19.96
CA VAL A 41 -8.59 -12.57 20.77
C VAL A 41 -9.77 -13.32 20.15
N SER A 42 -10.62 -12.64 19.36
CA SER A 42 -11.76 -13.23 18.65
C SER A 42 -11.34 -14.27 17.60
N HIS A 43 -10.08 -14.25 17.17
CA HIS A 43 -9.52 -15.21 16.22
C HIS A 43 -8.88 -16.35 16.97
N GLY A 44 -9.72 -17.13 17.66
CA GLY A 44 -9.35 -18.32 18.40
C GLY A 44 -8.73 -19.41 17.53
N ASN A 45 -7.52 -19.18 17.02
CA ASN A 45 -6.43 -20.13 16.89
C ASN A 45 -5.25 -19.48 16.15
N ARG A 46 -4.08 -19.42 16.80
CA ARG A 46 -2.77 -19.29 16.12
C ARG A 46 -2.56 -20.37 15.02
N GLN A 47 -3.44 -21.37 14.94
CA GLN A 47 -3.44 -22.43 13.92
C GLN A 47 -3.95 -21.97 12.54
N SER A 48 -4.81 -20.95 12.41
CA SER A 48 -5.34 -20.56 11.08
C SER A 48 -4.25 -19.99 10.16
N HIS A 49 -3.34 -19.18 10.70
CA HIS A 49 -2.20 -18.63 9.95
C HIS A 49 -1.19 -19.69 9.49
N ARG A 50 -1.13 -20.84 10.18
CA ARG A 50 -0.25 -21.96 9.77
C ARG A 50 -0.71 -22.64 8.48
N HIS A 51 -1.95 -22.41 8.05
CA HIS A 51 -2.54 -23.01 6.84
C HIS A 51 -2.43 -22.11 5.61
N VAL A 52 -1.86 -20.90 5.72
CA VAL A 52 -1.61 -20.06 4.55
C VAL A 52 -0.57 -20.75 3.66
N GLN A 53 -0.96 -21.04 2.42
CA GLN A 53 -0.13 -21.76 1.45
C GLN A 53 1.13 -20.95 1.05
N PRO A 54 2.24 -21.62 0.68
CA PRO A 54 3.46 -20.95 0.20
C PRO A 54 3.21 -19.95 -0.93
N ILE A 55 2.32 -20.28 -1.88
CA ILE A 55 1.93 -19.40 -2.99
C ILE A 55 1.40 -18.04 -2.51
N ILE A 56 0.59 -18.04 -1.45
CA ILE A 56 -0.01 -16.82 -0.87
C ILE A 56 1.05 -16.00 -0.14
N LYS A 57 1.89 -16.64 0.69
CA LYS A 57 2.98 -15.96 1.41
C LYS A 57 3.98 -15.32 0.44
N ARG A 58 4.31 -16.03 -0.64
CA ARG A 58 5.23 -15.55 -1.67
C ARG A 58 4.64 -14.42 -2.50
N GLY A 59 3.37 -14.52 -2.88
CA GLY A 59 2.65 -13.40 -3.51
C GLY A 59 2.58 -12.17 -2.60
N THR A 60 2.33 -12.38 -1.30
CA THR A 60 2.32 -11.32 -0.29
C THR A 60 3.68 -10.65 -0.15
N HIS A 61 4.76 -11.43 -0.15
CA HIS A 61 6.11 -10.89 -0.14
C HIS A 61 6.40 -10.03 -1.39
N ALA A 62 6.01 -10.49 -2.59
CA ALA A 62 6.17 -9.72 -3.81
C ALA A 62 5.36 -8.40 -3.77
N ARG A 63 4.12 -8.46 -3.27
CA ARG A 63 3.26 -7.29 -3.01
C ARG A 63 3.96 -6.28 -2.10
N VAL A 64 4.45 -6.71 -0.93
CA VAL A 64 5.16 -5.85 0.04
C VAL A 64 6.40 -5.24 -0.61
N CYS A 65 7.21 -6.02 -1.34
CA CYS A 65 8.41 -5.52 -2.01
C CYS A 65 8.10 -4.40 -3.01
N CYS A 66 7.02 -4.53 -3.80
CA CYS A 66 6.66 -3.52 -4.79
C CYS A 66 6.13 -2.25 -4.12
N MET A 67 5.29 -2.38 -3.09
CA MET A 67 4.75 -1.24 -2.34
C MET A 67 5.85 -0.48 -1.59
N ASP A 68 6.73 -1.21 -0.89
CA ASP A 68 7.88 -0.62 -0.20
C ASP A 68 8.80 0.09 -1.19
N ARG A 69 9.08 -0.51 -2.37
CA ARG A 69 9.88 0.14 -3.41
C ARG A 69 9.26 1.45 -3.90
N ALA A 70 7.94 1.49 -4.08
CA ALA A 70 7.25 2.71 -4.47
C ALA A 70 7.45 3.83 -3.44
N VAL A 71 7.30 3.50 -2.16
CA VAL A 71 7.52 4.44 -1.05
C VAL A 71 8.97 4.90 -1.02
N THR A 72 9.94 3.97 -0.99
CA THR A 72 11.36 4.33 -0.86
C THR A 72 11.83 5.19 -2.02
N SER A 73 11.50 4.80 -3.26
CA SER A 73 11.91 5.57 -4.44
C SER A 73 11.24 6.93 -4.50
N PHE A 74 9.96 7.06 -4.11
CA PHE A 74 9.33 8.37 -4.00
C PHE A 74 10.03 9.26 -2.98
N VAL A 75 10.28 8.76 -1.77
CA VAL A 75 10.97 9.52 -0.71
C VAL A 75 12.38 9.95 -1.18
N GLU A 76 13.15 9.03 -1.76
CA GLU A 76 14.49 9.31 -2.29
C GLU A 76 14.47 10.38 -3.39
N LEU A 77 13.52 10.30 -4.34
CA LEU A 77 13.37 11.28 -5.41
C LEU A 77 12.96 12.66 -4.89
N VAL A 78 12.11 12.73 -3.86
CA VAL A 78 11.73 14.01 -3.26
C VAL A 78 12.91 14.61 -2.49
N VAL A 79 13.63 13.81 -1.70
CA VAL A 79 14.85 14.23 -0.99
C VAL A 79 15.92 14.75 -1.95
N ALA A 80 16.14 14.05 -3.07
CA ALA A 80 17.17 14.41 -4.06
C ALA A 80 16.95 15.80 -4.69
N ARG A 81 15.73 16.33 -4.65
CA ARG A 81 15.39 17.67 -5.19
C ARG A 81 15.87 18.81 -4.30
N ARG A 82 16.23 18.54 -3.04
CA ARG A 82 16.78 19.51 -2.09
C ARG A 82 15.93 20.78 -1.95
N ASP A 83 14.60 20.64 -1.96
CA ASP A 83 13.70 21.73 -1.60
C ASP A 83 13.44 21.67 -0.08
N PRO A 84 14.08 22.53 0.73
CA PRO A 84 13.94 22.50 2.19
C PRO A 84 12.55 22.93 2.68
N HIS A 85 11.70 23.46 1.81
CA HIS A 85 10.35 23.90 2.14
C HIS A 85 9.26 22.92 1.71
N SER A 86 9.61 21.89 0.95
CA SER A 86 8.66 20.88 0.47
C SER A 86 8.61 19.69 1.44
N PRO A 87 7.50 19.47 2.16
CA PRO A 87 7.36 18.24 2.94
C PRO A 87 7.29 17.02 2.02
N ILE A 88 7.78 15.90 2.53
CA ILE A 88 7.57 14.59 1.92
C ILE A 88 6.29 14.02 2.51
N GLN A 89 5.33 13.61 1.67
CA GLN A 89 4.00 13.23 2.14
C GLN A 89 3.57 11.89 1.55
N VAL A 90 3.11 10.98 2.41
CA VAL A 90 2.58 9.67 2.01
C VAL A 90 1.18 9.50 2.61
N VAL A 91 0.21 9.16 1.78
CA VAL A 91 -1.19 8.96 2.17
C VAL A 91 -1.60 7.53 1.84
N VAL A 92 -1.84 6.71 2.86
CA VAL A 92 -2.35 5.34 2.71
C VAL A 92 -3.87 5.37 2.81
N LEU A 93 -4.54 5.19 1.67
CA LEU A 93 -6.00 5.12 1.60
C LEU A 93 -6.43 3.66 1.76
N GLY A 94 -7.35 3.37 2.68
CA GLY A 94 -7.70 1.99 3.06
C GLY A 94 -6.58 1.32 3.83
N CYS A 95 -6.03 2.00 4.85
CA CYS A 95 -4.81 1.57 5.51
C CYS A 95 -4.93 0.27 6.29
N GLY A 96 -6.13 -0.17 6.67
CA GLY A 96 -6.36 -1.36 7.49
C GLY A 96 -5.40 -1.45 8.68
N LYS A 97 -4.70 -2.59 8.76
CA LYS A 97 -3.67 -2.90 9.76
C LYS A 97 -2.24 -2.68 9.23
N ASP A 98 -2.07 -1.81 8.23
CA ASP A 98 -0.76 -1.53 7.64
C ASP A 98 0.24 -0.98 8.66
N THR A 99 1.50 -1.38 8.52
CA THR A 99 2.61 -1.11 9.44
C THR A 99 3.75 -0.39 8.74
N THR A 100 3.58 0.01 7.49
CA THR A 100 4.62 0.60 6.63
C THR A 100 5.20 1.86 7.26
N PHE A 101 4.37 2.70 7.90
CA PHE A 101 4.85 3.85 8.67
C PHE A 101 5.87 3.45 9.75
N PHE A 102 5.56 2.45 10.57
CA PHE A 102 6.44 2.01 11.65
C PHE A 102 7.71 1.32 11.12
N ARG A 103 7.57 0.49 10.08
CA ARG A 103 8.72 -0.12 9.39
C ARG A 103 9.63 0.95 8.76
N HIS A 104 9.06 2.01 8.21
CA HIS A 104 9.80 3.17 7.70
C HIS A 104 10.55 3.91 8.81
N GLN A 105 9.94 4.14 9.98
CA GLN A 105 10.61 4.79 11.11
C GLN A 105 11.84 4.01 11.60
N GLU A 106 11.86 2.69 11.45
CA GLU A 106 13.03 1.85 11.78
C GLU A 106 14.03 1.72 10.62
N GLY A 107 13.77 2.32 9.46
CA GLY A 107 14.60 2.14 8.26
C GLY A 107 14.55 0.72 7.70
N ARG A 108 13.41 0.04 7.85
CA ARG A 108 13.21 -1.39 7.53
C ARG A 108 12.19 -1.62 6.40
N LEU A 109 11.93 -0.62 5.56
CA LEU A 109 11.27 -0.90 4.28
C LEU A 109 12.20 -1.77 3.42
N THR A 110 11.64 -2.70 2.68
CA THR A 110 12.41 -3.63 1.85
C THR A 110 13.20 -2.84 0.78
N SER A 111 14.52 -2.76 0.93
CA SER A 111 15.39 -1.92 0.09
C SER A 111 16.23 -2.75 -0.88
N VAL A 112 16.89 -2.10 -1.84
CA VAL A 112 17.60 -2.74 -2.96
C VAL A 112 18.83 -3.57 -2.54
N GLY A 113 19.26 -3.55 -1.25
CA GLY A 113 20.64 -3.91 -0.91
C GLY A 113 20.96 -4.60 0.42
N GLY A 114 20.03 -5.28 1.10
CA GLY A 114 20.37 -5.95 2.38
C GLY A 114 19.68 -7.31 2.59
N ASP A 115 20.40 -8.26 3.20
CA ASP A 115 19.79 -9.46 3.80
C ASP A 115 18.95 -9.01 5.01
N GLU A 116 17.63 -8.96 4.85
CA GLU A 116 16.70 -8.34 5.81
C GLU A 116 16.68 -9.01 7.19
N LYS A 117 17.10 -10.29 7.29
CA LYS A 117 17.17 -11.03 8.56
C LYS A 117 18.33 -10.59 9.47
N ASN A 118 19.37 -9.98 8.91
CA ASN A 118 20.58 -9.55 9.63
C ASN A 118 20.95 -8.08 9.38
N ALA A 119 20.17 -7.35 8.57
CA ALA A 119 20.40 -5.94 8.35
C ALA A 119 20.22 -5.19 9.68
N ALA A 120 21.33 -4.70 10.23
CA ALA A 120 21.29 -3.54 11.10
C ALA A 120 20.52 -2.42 10.37
N PRO A 121 19.79 -1.54 11.08
CA PRO A 121 19.21 -0.34 10.46
C PRO A 121 20.28 0.31 9.57
N ASN A 122 19.89 0.71 8.36
CA ASN A 122 20.81 1.16 7.32
C ASN A 122 21.64 2.35 7.85
N THR A 123 22.83 2.07 8.37
CA THR A 123 23.74 3.06 9.02
C THR A 123 24.69 3.70 8.01
N ASN A 124 24.69 3.19 6.76
CA ASN A 124 25.59 3.61 5.69
C ASN A 124 24.95 4.53 4.64
N SER A 125 23.63 4.74 4.68
CA SER A 125 23.09 6.00 4.14
C SER A 125 23.37 7.05 5.21
N GLU A 126 24.11 8.11 4.88
CA GLU A 126 24.16 9.30 5.73
C GLU A 126 22.77 9.52 6.30
N ALA A 127 22.64 9.48 7.64
CA ALA A 127 21.35 9.70 8.29
C ALA A 127 20.77 10.95 7.63
N PRO A 128 19.56 10.88 7.04
CA PRO A 128 19.00 12.04 6.37
C PRO A 128 19.10 13.17 7.37
N SER A 129 19.77 14.26 6.95
CA SER A 129 19.85 15.46 7.76
C SER A 129 18.46 15.72 8.33
N SER A 130 18.37 16.10 9.60
CA SER A 130 17.14 16.29 10.40
C SER A 130 16.06 17.19 9.77
N SER A 131 16.26 17.65 8.54
CA SER A 131 15.34 18.40 7.69
C SER A 131 14.34 17.56 6.89
N ASN A 132 14.55 16.26 6.65
CA ASN A 132 13.76 15.52 5.65
C ASN A 132 12.67 14.64 6.29
N LYS A 133 11.74 15.30 6.99
CA LYS A 133 10.62 14.64 7.68
C LYS A 133 9.56 14.15 6.70
N VAL A 134 9.16 12.88 6.84
CA VAL A 134 8.03 12.30 6.09
C VAL A 134 6.75 12.41 6.90
N HIS A 135 5.73 13.02 6.31
CA HIS A 135 4.40 13.15 6.88
C HIS A 135 3.50 12.04 6.34
N TRP A 136 3.07 11.16 7.22
CA TRP A 136 2.21 10.04 6.91
C TRP A 136 0.76 10.35 7.27
N PHE A 137 -0.14 9.96 6.40
CA PHE A 137 -1.58 9.99 6.63
C PHE A 137 -2.13 8.61 6.34
N GLU A 138 -2.84 8.03 7.30
CA GLU A 138 -3.49 6.74 7.12
C GLU A 138 -4.99 6.94 7.25
N VAL A 139 -5.71 6.54 6.22
CA VAL A 139 -7.15 6.79 6.08
C VAL A 139 -7.87 5.46 5.96
N ASP A 140 -8.90 5.26 6.76
CA ASP A 140 -9.79 4.09 6.67
C ASP A 140 -11.12 4.41 7.33
N HIS A 141 -12.08 3.48 7.27
CA HIS A 141 -13.35 3.58 7.98
C HIS A 141 -13.12 3.92 9.47
N PRO A 142 -13.91 4.82 10.09
CA PRO A 142 -13.69 5.25 11.47
C PRO A 142 -13.53 4.13 12.49
N ALA A 143 -14.24 3.00 12.32
CA ALA A 143 -14.11 1.84 13.18
C ALA A 143 -12.72 1.19 13.11
N VAL A 144 -12.15 1.04 11.90
CA VAL A 144 -10.81 0.48 11.67
C VAL A 144 -9.75 1.39 12.27
N ILE A 145 -9.86 2.70 12.04
CA ILE A 145 -8.94 3.69 12.61
C ILE A 145 -9.00 3.70 14.15
N GLN A 146 -10.21 3.62 14.73
CA GLN A 146 -10.39 3.54 16.17
C GLN A 146 -9.77 2.27 16.76
N GLU A 147 -9.93 1.11 16.11
CA GLU A 147 -9.29 -0.15 16.52
C GLU A 147 -7.77 -0.04 16.45
N LYS A 148 -7.23 0.40 15.30
CA LYS A 148 -5.80 0.59 15.08
C LYS A 148 -5.17 1.50 16.14
N ALA A 149 -5.77 2.68 16.36
CA ALA A 149 -5.33 3.63 17.37
C ALA A 149 -5.35 3.04 18.79
N SER A 150 -6.32 2.17 19.09
CA SER A 150 -6.45 1.51 20.40
C SER A 150 -5.36 0.46 20.61
N ILE A 151 -5.04 -0.33 19.58
CA ILE A 151 -3.96 -1.33 19.62
C ILE A 151 -2.60 -0.64 19.80
N ILE A 152 -2.34 0.43 19.05
CA ILE A 152 -1.09 1.19 19.17
C ILE A 152 -0.97 1.78 20.59
N ARG A 153 -2.04 2.41 21.09
CA ARG A 153 -2.07 2.98 22.45
C ARG A 153 -1.86 1.91 23.55
N ALA A 154 -2.32 0.68 23.33
CA ALA A 154 -2.15 -0.43 24.27
C ALA A 154 -0.73 -1.03 24.25
N ASN A 155 0.08 -0.75 23.21
CA ASN A 155 1.41 -1.31 23.03
C ASN A 155 2.49 -0.22 22.77
N PRO A 156 2.59 0.83 23.60
CA PRO A 156 3.45 1.98 23.32
C PRO A 156 4.94 1.60 23.20
N SER A 157 5.42 0.63 24.00
CA SER A 157 6.80 0.15 23.92
C SER A 157 7.12 -0.58 22.62
N LEU A 158 6.14 -1.27 22.02
CA LEU A 158 6.33 -1.97 20.75
C LEU A 158 6.40 -0.98 19.59
N PHE A 159 5.47 -0.03 19.56
CA PHE A 159 5.39 0.98 18.50
C PHE A 159 6.32 2.17 18.71
N ASN A 160 7.00 2.24 19.86
CA ASN A 160 7.81 3.38 20.30
C ASN A 160 7.07 4.72 20.08
N SER A 161 5.78 4.74 20.38
CA SER A 161 4.88 5.82 20.01
C SER A 161 3.70 5.97 20.96
N SER A 162 3.29 7.21 21.14
CA SER A 162 2.05 7.60 21.84
C SER A 162 0.96 8.04 20.85
N VAL A 163 -0.30 7.85 21.24
CA VAL A 163 -1.47 8.16 20.41
C VAL A 163 -2.35 9.24 21.03
N GLU A 164 -2.33 10.43 20.44
CA GLU A 164 -3.14 11.59 20.85
C GLU A 164 -4.43 11.66 20.03
N LYS A 165 -5.60 11.74 20.69
CA LYS A 165 -6.88 12.01 20.01
C LYS A 165 -7.01 13.51 19.74
N ARG A 166 -7.22 13.90 18.48
CA ARG A 166 -7.23 15.31 18.04
C ARG A 166 -8.62 15.91 17.97
N THR A 167 -9.61 15.12 17.56
CA THR A 167 -11.01 15.56 17.39
C THR A 167 -11.99 14.45 17.81
N SER A 168 -13.29 14.76 17.81
CA SER A 168 -14.36 13.77 18.01
C SER A 168 -14.50 12.77 16.86
N ASN A 169 -14.07 13.13 15.64
CA ASN A 169 -14.33 12.37 14.39
C ASN A 169 -13.32 11.24 14.12
N CYS A 170 -12.85 10.55 15.16
CA CYS A 170 -11.85 9.48 15.04
C CYS A 170 -10.55 9.91 14.31
N HIS A 171 -10.04 11.10 14.64
CA HIS A 171 -8.72 11.55 14.17
C HIS A 171 -7.70 11.42 15.29
N PHE A 172 -6.57 10.78 14.98
CA PHE A 172 -5.48 10.53 15.94
C PHE A 172 -4.15 10.99 15.36
N ARG A 173 -3.24 11.42 16.24
CA ARG A 173 -1.85 11.68 15.89
C ARG A 173 -0.97 10.67 16.61
N ILE A 174 -0.12 9.99 15.86
CA ILE A 174 0.93 9.13 16.38
C ILE A 174 2.18 9.99 16.55
N LYS A 175 2.67 10.08 17.77
CA LYS A 175 3.91 10.78 18.12
C LYS A 175 4.96 9.77 18.54
N PRO A 176 6.15 9.76 17.92
CA PRO A 176 7.23 8.90 18.38
C PRO A 176 7.66 9.32 19.80
N ASP A 177 7.83 8.33 20.68
CA ASP A 177 8.26 8.56 22.08
C ASP A 177 9.79 8.69 22.16
N ILE A 178 10.51 8.04 21.26
CA ILE A 178 11.95 8.22 21.03
C ILE A 178 12.14 8.53 19.54
N TYR A 179 12.83 9.63 19.24
CA TYR A 179 13.23 9.96 17.87
C TYR A 179 14.19 8.88 17.35
N THR A 180 13.77 8.13 16.33
CA THR A 180 14.63 7.20 15.59
C THR A 180 15.38 7.93 14.47
N SER A 181 16.12 7.20 13.64
CA SER A 181 16.89 7.74 12.51
C SER A 181 16.07 8.53 11.49
N TYR A 182 14.73 8.42 11.51
CA TYR A 182 13.81 9.17 10.64
C TYR A 182 12.79 9.92 11.50
N GLU A 183 12.87 11.26 11.55
CA GLU A 183 11.77 12.05 12.10
C GLU A 183 10.57 11.92 11.16
N SER A 184 9.52 11.23 11.57
CA SER A 184 8.29 11.07 10.81
C SER A 184 7.10 11.13 11.77
N GLU A 185 6.00 11.68 11.30
CA GLU A 185 4.73 11.73 12.04
C GLU A 185 3.65 11.04 11.23
N CYS A 186 2.72 10.38 11.92
CA CYS A 186 1.57 9.76 11.29
C CYS A 186 0.27 10.34 11.85
N THR A 187 -0.65 10.70 10.95
CA THR A 187 -2.03 11.08 11.28
C THR A 187 -2.96 9.96 10.83
N LEU A 188 -3.76 9.43 11.75
CA LEU A 188 -4.83 8.49 11.46
C LEU A 188 -6.15 9.25 11.29
N LEU A 189 -6.85 9.03 10.17
CA LEU A 189 -8.08 9.73 9.82
C LEU A 189 -9.21 8.74 9.50
N GLY A 190 -10.24 8.75 10.34
CA GLY A 190 -11.49 8.05 10.06
C GLY A 190 -12.27 8.70 8.91
N HIS A 191 -12.32 8.05 7.75
CA HIS A 191 -13.14 8.46 6.61
C HIS A 191 -13.60 7.24 5.82
N ASP A 192 -14.90 7.17 5.53
CA ASP A 192 -15.43 6.14 4.62
C ASP A 192 -15.19 6.58 3.17
N LEU A 193 -14.31 5.86 2.46
CA LEU A 193 -13.89 6.19 1.09
C LEU A 193 -15.02 6.10 0.05
N ARG A 194 -16.21 5.63 0.42
CA ARG A 194 -17.42 5.67 -0.42
C ARG A 194 -18.10 7.02 -0.42
N ASN A 195 -17.86 7.82 0.62
CA ASN A 195 -18.43 9.15 0.76
C ASN A 195 -17.73 10.14 -0.19
N ASP A 196 -18.30 11.33 -0.25
CA ASP A 196 -17.77 12.41 -1.07
C ASP A 196 -16.30 12.73 -0.73
N PRO A 197 -15.39 12.73 -1.73
CA PRO A 197 -13.97 12.91 -1.47
C PRO A 197 -13.60 14.32 -0.99
N GLU A 198 -14.43 15.35 -1.18
CA GLU A 198 -14.10 16.71 -0.69
C GLU A 198 -14.01 16.75 0.84
N GLY A 199 -14.85 15.98 1.53
CA GLY A 199 -14.76 15.81 2.98
C GLY A 199 -13.42 15.22 3.42
N LEU A 200 -12.89 14.26 2.67
CA LEU A 200 -11.56 13.68 2.90
C LEU A 200 -10.46 14.72 2.64
N MET A 201 -10.52 15.44 1.52
CA MET A 201 -9.51 16.45 1.17
C MET A 201 -9.45 17.56 2.22
N LEU A 202 -10.60 18.04 2.71
CA LEU A 202 -10.68 19.01 3.79
C LEU A 202 -10.08 18.47 5.09
N ALA A 203 -10.37 17.21 5.44
CA ALA A 203 -9.82 16.58 6.64
C ALA A 203 -8.30 16.42 6.56
N LEU A 204 -7.76 15.99 5.41
CA LEU A 204 -6.33 15.88 5.16
C LEU A 204 -5.64 17.25 5.28
N ALA A 205 -6.18 18.27 4.60
CA ALA A 205 -5.66 19.64 4.65
C ALA A 205 -5.68 20.22 6.07
N SER A 206 -6.78 20.00 6.81
CA SER A 206 -6.92 20.45 8.21
C SER A 206 -5.94 19.78 9.16
N ASN A 207 -5.37 18.62 8.77
CA ASN A 207 -4.34 17.93 9.54
C ASN A 207 -2.92 18.11 8.95
N GLY A 208 -2.77 19.06 8.02
CA GLY A 208 -1.45 19.51 7.55
C GLY A 208 -0.97 18.88 6.25
N LEU A 209 -1.80 18.12 5.52
CA LEU A 209 -1.45 17.71 4.16
C LEU A 209 -1.43 18.96 3.25
N ARG A 210 -0.32 19.16 2.54
CA ARG A 210 -0.06 20.31 1.68
C ARG A 210 -0.27 19.96 0.21
N ALA A 211 -1.17 20.71 -0.43
CA ALA A 211 -1.50 20.56 -1.85
C ALA A 211 -0.38 21.00 -2.80
N ASP A 212 0.47 21.94 -2.36
CA ASP A 212 1.55 22.52 -3.17
C ASP A 212 2.82 21.67 -3.19
N ALA A 213 2.89 20.60 -2.40
CA ALA A 213 4.05 19.73 -2.25
C ALA A 213 3.79 18.32 -2.85
N PRO A 214 4.85 17.57 -3.19
CA PRO A 214 4.71 16.19 -3.63
C PRO A 214 3.93 15.32 -2.63
N VAL A 215 3.08 14.44 -3.15
CA VAL A 215 2.34 13.47 -2.34
C VAL A 215 2.27 12.13 -3.07
N LEU A 216 2.57 11.06 -2.34
CA LEU A 216 2.34 9.69 -2.77
C LEU A 216 1.09 9.13 -2.11
N PHE A 217 0.08 8.80 -2.90
CA PHE A 217 -1.07 8.03 -2.46
C PHE A 217 -0.79 6.53 -2.64
N LEU A 218 -1.17 5.71 -1.66
CA LEU A 218 -1.12 4.26 -1.72
C LEU A 218 -2.54 3.69 -1.64
N LEU A 219 -2.88 2.79 -2.56
CA LEU A 219 -4.09 1.98 -2.56
C LEU A 219 -3.69 0.51 -2.71
N GLU A 220 -3.85 -0.29 -1.66
CA GLU A 220 -3.33 -1.67 -1.60
C GLU A 220 -4.47 -2.68 -1.34
N CYS A 221 -5.12 -3.16 -2.42
CA CYS A 221 -6.38 -3.89 -2.39
C CYS A 221 -7.49 -3.10 -1.70
N VAL A 222 -7.90 -1.98 -2.29
CA VAL A 222 -8.91 -1.08 -1.68
C VAL A 222 -10.03 -0.81 -2.65
N LEU A 223 -9.69 -0.39 -3.87
CA LEU A 223 -10.69 -0.04 -4.88
C LEU A 223 -11.58 -1.23 -5.20
N MET A 224 -11.04 -2.45 -5.20
CA MET A 224 -11.80 -3.67 -5.47
C MET A 224 -13.09 -3.80 -4.65
N TYR A 225 -13.14 -3.26 -3.42
CA TYR A 225 -14.30 -3.32 -2.53
C TYR A 225 -15.31 -2.19 -2.75
N LEU A 226 -14.86 -1.07 -3.31
CA LEU A 226 -15.67 0.14 -3.42
C LEU A 226 -16.57 0.08 -4.67
N PRO A 227 -17.76 0.69 -4.62
CA PRO A 227 -18.54 0.94 -5.82
C PRO A 227 -17.71 1.70 -6.87
N GLU A 228 -17.90 1.37 -8.14
CA GLU A 228 -17.14 1.95 -9.26
C GLU A 228 -17.31 3.47 -9.35
N ILE A 229 -18.50 3.99 -9.01
CA ILE A 229 -18.78 5.43 -8.98
C ILE A 229 -17.96 6.12 -7.88
N ALA A 230 -17.94 5.54 -6.67
CA ALA A 230 -17.16 6.06 -5.56
C ALA A 230 -15.65 6.01 -5.86
N THR A 231 -15.19 4.90 -6.44
CA THR A 231 -13.80 4.74 -6.89
C THR A 231 -13.41 5.85 -7.87
N LYS A 232 -14.20 6.07 -8.93
CA LYS A 232 -13.95 7.13 -9.92
C LYS A 232 -13.92 8.52 -9.30
N SER A 233 -14.83 8.80 -8.38
CA SER A 233 -14.88 10.07 -7.66
C SER A 233 -13.61 10.29 -6.82
N LEU A 234 -13.21 9.28 -6.04
CA LEU A 234 -12.02 9.31 -5.18
C LEU A 234 -10.75 9.56 -6.00
N ILE A 235 -10.48 8.73 -7.02
CA ILE A 235 -9.25 8.85 -7.81
C ILE A 235 -9.19 10.15 -8.62
N ALA A 236 -10.33 10.71 -9.03
CA ALA A 236 -10.38 11.99 -9.76
C ALA A 236 -10.20 13.20 -8.83
N ALA A 237 -10.43 13.04 -7.53
CA ALA A 237 -10.15 14.08 -6.54
C ALA A 237 -8.65 14.28 -6.32
N LEU A 238 -7.85 13.20 -6.38
CA LEU A 238 -6.42 13.26 -6.07
C LEU A 238 -5.65 14.22 -7.02
N PRO A 239 -5.60 14.03 -8.35
CA PRO A 239 -4.84 14.91 -9.24
C PRO A 239 -5.47 16.31 -9.35
N ARG A 240 -6.76 16.46 -9.00
CA ARG A 240 -7.47 17.73 -9.00
C ARG A 240 -7.07 18.63 -7.82
N HIS A 241 -6.83 18.04 -6.65
CA HIS A 241 -6.39 18.77 -5.45
C HIS A 241 -4.87 18.83 -5.30
N PHE A 242 -4.14 17.87 -5.87
CA PHE A 242 -2.69 17.74 -5.70
C PHE A 242 -1.99 17.73 -7.07
N PRO A 243 -1.49 18.90 -7.55
CA PRO A 243 -0.81 19.00 -8.84
C PRO A 243 0.45 18.14 -8.96
N GLN A 244 1.06 17.75 -7.82
CA GLN A 244 2.24 16.89 -7.74
C GLN A 244 1.91 15.52 -7.11
N ALA A 245 0.79 14.92 -7.52
CA ALA A 245 0.36 13.62 -7.03
C ALA A 245 1.01 12.46 -7.80
N CYS A 246 1.52 11.51 -7.03
CA CYS A 246 1.80 10.15 -7.48
C CYS A 246 0.81 9.21 -6.78
N LEU A 247 0.32 8.20 -7.48
CA LEU A 247 -0.49 7.13 -6.93
C LEU A 247 0.19 5.80 -7.22
N CYS A 248 0.37 4.99 -6.18
CA CYS A 248 0.79 3.60 -6.29
C CYS A 248 -0.37 2.68 -5.92
N LEU A 249 -0.68 1.74 -6.80
CA LEU A 249 -1.86 0.90 -6.74
C LEU A 249 -1.49 -0.57 -6.89
N TYR A 250 -1.96 -1.39 -5.97
CA TYR A 250 -1.95 -2.86 -6.05
C TYR A 250 -3.38 -3.36 -5.97
N GLU A 251 -3.89 -4.03 -7.01
CA GLU A 251 -5.27 -4.53 -7.04
C GLU A 251 -5.34 -5.87 -7.77
N PRO A 252 -6.31 -6.74 -7.43
CA PRO A 252 -6.65 -7.87 -8.29
C PRO A 252 -7.22 -7.42 -9.64
N ILE A 253 -6.89 -8.17 -10.67
CA ILE A 253 -7.47 -8.06 -12.02
C ILE A 253 -8.05 -9.42 -12.40
N LEU A 254 -9.36 -9.46 -12.63
CA LEU A 254 -10.06 -10.72 -12.92
C LEU A 254 -9.75 -11.28 -14.31
N GLY A 255 -9.36 -10.44 -15.28
CA GLY A 255 -9.24 -10.89 -16.66
C GLY A 255 -10.54 -11.48 -17.22
N SER A 256 -10.39 -12.38 -18.21
CA SER A 256 -11.49 -13.06 -18.91
C SER A 256 -11.32 -14.58 -18.96
N ASP A 257 -10.26 -15.13 -18.39
CA ASP A 257 -9.94 -16.55 -18.43
C ASP A 257 -10.65 -17.35 -17.30
N PRO A 258 -10.54 -18.70 -17.29
CA PRO A 258 -11.21 -19.53 -16.30
C PRO A 258 -10.81 -19.22 -14.84
N PHE A 259 -9.55 -18.89 -14.57
CA PHE A 259 -9.10 -18.57 -13.23
C PHE A 259 -9.81 -17.31 -12.73
N GLY A 260 -9.84 -16.27 -13.55
CA GLY A 260 -10.60 -15.05 -13.31
C GLY A 260 -12.07 -15.26 -12.93
N ARG A 261 -12.75 -16.15 -13.66
CA ARG A 261 -14.16 -16.49 -13.37
C ARG A 261 -14.33 -17.20 -12.03
N VAL A 262 -13.42 -18.11 -11.69
CA VAL A 262 -13.43 -18.81 -10.39
C VAL A 262 -13.11 -17.83 -9.25
N MET A 263 -12.12 -16.96 -9.43
CA MET A 263 -11.77 -15.92 -8.48
C MET A 263 -12.97 -15.00 -8.21
N GLU A 264 -13.64 -14.52 -9.26
CA GLU A 264 -14.85 -13.72 -9.11
C GLU A 264 -15.97 -14.47 -8.37
N GLN A 265 -16.22 -15.73 -8.74
CA GLN A 265 -17.22 -16.56 -8.07
C GLN A 265 -16.93 -16.70 -6.56
N ASN A 266 -15.67 -16.99 -6.21
CA ASN A 266 -15.25 -17.14 -4.81
C ASN A 266 -15.40 -15.83 -4.03
N LEU A 267 -15.03 -14.70 -4.62
CA LEU A 267 -15.16 -13.38 -3.97
C LEU A 267 -16.63 -12.95 -3.85
N ARG A 268 -17.49 -13.30 -4.80
CA ARG A 268 -18.95 -13.11 -4.69
C ARG A 268 -19.53 -13.96 -3.56
N HIS A 269 -19.14 -15.23 -3.47
CA HIS A 269 -19.57 -16.13 -2.38
C HIS A 269 -19.11 -15.64 -1.00
N ALA A 270 -17.95 -14.99 -0.92
CA ALA A 270 -17.44 -14.36 0.30
C ALA A 270 -18.10 -13.00 0.61
N ASN A 271 -19.06 -12.53 -0.20
CA ASN A 271 -19.68 -11.20 -0.10
C ASN A 271 -18.69 -10.03 -0.22
N VAL A 272 -17.59 -10.23 -0.93
CA VAL A 272 -16.54 -9.23 -1.15
C VAL A 272 -16.71 -8.50 -2.48
N ALA A 273 -17.23 -9.19 -3.50
CA ALA A 273 -17.41 -8.65 -4.84
C ALA A 273 -18.91 -8.44 -5.15
N GLN A 274 -19.35 -7.18 -5.22
CA GLN A 274 -20.69 -6.80 -5.63
C GLN A 274 -20.75 -6.41 -7.12
N ASN A 275 -21.95 -6.39 -7.71
CA ASN A 275 -22.12 -6.07 -9.14
C ASN A 275 -21.65 -4.67 -9.52
N ASP A 276 -21.73 -3.71 -8.61
CA ASP A 276 -21.28 -2.33 -8.78
C ASP A 276 -19.85 -2.11 -8.27
N SER A 277 -19.21 -3.11 -7.67
CA SER A 277 -17.84 -3.01 -7.16
C SER A 277 -16.83 -2.78 -8.29
N CYS A 278 -15.77 -2.05 -7.99
CA CYS A 278 -14.72 -1.75 -8.96
C CYS A 278 -14.08 -3.00 -9.53
N LEU A 279 -13.96 -4.07 -8.74
CA LEU A 279 -13.37 -5.34 -9.17
C LEU A 279 -14.05 -5.92 -10.41
N VAL A 280 -15.38 -5.92 -10.44
CA VAL A 280 -16.14 -6.52 -11.55
C VAL A 280 -16.29 -5.58 -12.74
N GLN A 281 -16.15 -4.27 -12.52
CA GLN A 281 -16.24 -3.21 -13.54
C GLN A 281 -14.90 -2.92 -14.23
N THR A 282 -13.79 -3.01 -13.48
CA THR A 282 -12.42 -2.78 -13.94
C THR A 282 -11.60 -4.07 -13.83
N ARG A 283 -11.69 -4.92 -14.85
CA ARG A 283 -11.25 -6.33 -14.80
C ARG A 283 -9.83 -6.57 -15.29
N THR A 284 -9.25 -5.67 -16.07
CA THR A 284 -7.92 -5.84 -16.69
C THR A 284 -6.95 -4.74 -16.30
N LEU A 285 -5.65 -5.00 -16.46
CA LEU A 285 -4.60 -3.99 -16.29
C LEU A 285 -4.86 -2.74 -17.16
N ALA A 286 -5.14 -2.93 -18.45
CA ALA A 286 -5.43 -1.83 -19.37
C ALA A 286 -6.65 -1.00 -18.92
N GLN A 287 -7.71 -1.64 -18.39
CA GLN A 287 -8.86 -0.92 -17.84
C GLN A 287 -8.49 -0.14 -16.57
N GLN A 288 -7.67 -0.71 -15.67
CA GLN A 288 -7.18 -0.01 -14.47
C GLN A 288 -6.37 1.23 -14.85
N MET A 289 -5.42 1.09 -15.78
CA MET A 289 -4.58 2.21 -16.24
C MET A 289 -5.40 3.29 -16.96
N GLN A 290 -6.31 2.89 -17.85
CA GLN A 290 -7.19 3.83 -18.54
C GLN A 290 -8.08 4.59 -17.55
N LYS A 291 -8.58 3.93 -16.52
CA LYS A 291 -9.38 4.58 -15.46
C LYS A 291 -8.58 5.65 -14.73
N LEU A 292 -7.32 5.39 -14.38
CA LEU A 292 -6.44 6.39 -13.74
C LEU A 292 -6.15 7.56 -14.68
N ARG A 293 -5.85 7.28 -15.96
CA ARG A 293 -5.62 8.32 -16.97
C ARG A 293 -6.85 9.21 -17.14
N SER A 294 -8.03 8.61 -17.26
CA SER A 294 -9.32 9.32 -17.35
C SER A 294 -9.67 10.12 -16.08
N ALA A 295 -9.10 9.77 -14.92
CA ALA A 295 -9.28 10.49 -13.67
C ALA A 295 -8.41 11.76 -13.56
N GLY A 296 -7.50 12.01 -14.51
CA GLY A 296 -6.66 13.21 -14.54
C GLY A 296 -5.19 12.98 -14.17
N PHE A 297 -4.76 11.73 -14.00
CA PHE A 297 -3.33 11.38 -13.98
C PHE A 297 -2.77 11.46 -15.40
N ASN A 298 -2.58 12.69 -15.88
CA ASN A 298 -2.24 13.00 -17.28
C ASN A 298 -0.75 12.85 -17.61
N GLY A 299 0.09 12.50 -16.64
CA GLY A 299 1.48 12.13 -16.87
C GLY A 299 1.65 10.64 -17.10
N ASN A 300 2.75 10.07 -16.58
CA ASN A 300 3.03 8.66 -16.73
C ASN A 300 2.02 7.82 -15.94
N VAL A 301 1.31 6.95 -16.65
CA VAL A 301 0.58 5.82 -16.05
C VAL A 301 1.27 4.55 -16.52
N VAL A 302 2.00 3.90 -15.62
CA VAL A 302 2.77 2.68 -15.89
C VAL A 302 2.25 1.54 -15.04
N GLY A 303 2.16 0.34 -15.61
CA GLY A 303 1.71 -0.81 -14.84
C GLY A 303 2.10 -2.15 -15.45
N CYS A 304 2.01 -3.19 -14.63
CA CYS A 304 2.21 -4.57 -15.07
C CYS A 304 1.43 -5.53 -14.16
N ASP A 305 1.28 -6.78 -14.58
CA ASP A 305 0.81 -7.84 -13.69
C ASP A 305 1.88 -8.18 -12.63
N MET A 306 1.49 -8.82 -11.54
CA MET A 306 2.42 -9.08 -10.43
C MET A 306 3.47 -10.12 -10.78
N TRP A 307 3.28 -10.94 -11.81
CA TRP A 307 4.34 -11.82 -12.29
C TRP A 307 5.44 -11.00 -12.97
N ALA A 308 5.08 -10.10 -13.87
CA ALA A 308 6.00 -9.14 -14.47
C ALA A 308 6.70 -8.26 -13.41
N ALA A 309 5.96 -7.79 -12.39
CA ALA A 309 6.52 -7.06 -11.26
C ALA A 309 7.52 -7.92 -10.46
N TYR A 310 7.18 -9.18 -10.18
CA TYR A 310 8.08 -10.11 -9.50
C TYR A 310 9.39 -10.34 -10.28
N GLU A 311 9.32 -10.40 -11.61
CA GLU A 311 10.50 -10.59 -12.44
C GLU A 311 11.37 -9.33 -12.59
N SER A 312 10.80 -8.13 -12.47
CA SER A 312 11.46 -6.87 -12.81
C SER A 312 11.71 -5.92 -11.62
N ILE A 313 10.74 -5.78 -10.71
CA ILE A 313 10.77 -4.89 -9.55
C ILE A 313 11.38 -5.58 -8.32
N VAL A 314 10.98 -6.83 -8.06
CA VAL A 314 11.48 -7.62 -6.93
C VAL A 314 12.90 -8.08 -7.23
N THR A 315 13.85 -7.66 -6.39
CA THR A 315 15.29 -7.88 -6.64
C THR A 315 15.68 -9.36 -6.55
N ALA A 316 16.81 -9.71 -7.15
CA ALA A 316 17.36 -11.07 -7.02
C ALA A 316 17.57 -11.47 -5.55
N THR A 317 17.99 -10.55 -4.69
CA THR A 317 18.18 -10.77 -3.25
C THR A 317 16.85 -11.07 -2.55
N GLN A 318 15.81 -10.26 -2.78
CA GLN A 318 14.48 -10.50 -2.24
C GLN A 318 13.87 -11.83 -2.73
N ARG A 319 14.04 -12.15 -4.02
CA ARG A 319 13.63 -13.45 -4.57
C ARG A 319 14.39 -14.61 -3.92
N ALA A 320 15.69 -14.46 -3.70
CA ALA A 320 16.50 -15.46 -3.01
C ALA A 320 16.08 -15.64 -1.55
N GLN A 321 15.74 -14.56 -0.85
CA GLN A 321 15.17 -14.61 0.50
C GLN A 321 13.84 -15.38 0.54
N ALA A 322 12.94 -15.11 -0.40
CA ALA A 322 11.69 -15.86 -0.54
C ALA A 322 11.94 -17.35 -0.83
N ASN A 323 12.89 -17.67 -1.73
CA ASN A 323 13.29 -19.06 -2.03
C ASN A 323 13.84 -19.80 -0.79
N ARG A 324 14.56 -19.11 0.11
CA ARG A 324 15.12 -19.69 1.34
C ARG A 324 14.10 -19.85 2.46
N SER A 325 13.01 -19.08 2.41
CA SER A 325 12.02 -19.04 3.50
C SER A 325 11.10 -20.26 3.48
N GLU A 326 10.69 -20.70 2.29
CA GLU A 326 9.85 -21.89 2.12
C GLU A 326 10.01 -22.45 0.71
N PHE A 327 9.92 -23.79 0.58
CA PHE A 327 9.91 -24.46 -0.71
C PHE A 327 8.57 -24.22 -1.42
N LEU A 328 8.61 -24.08 -2.75
CA LEU A 328 7.44 -23.96 -3.60
C LEU A 328 7.53 -24.97 -4.74
N ASP A 329 6.60 -25.93 -4.76
CA ASP A 329 6.39 -26.91 -5.83
C ASP A 329 5.38 -26.44 -6.88
N GLU A 330 4.35 -25.69 -6.47
CA GLU A 330 3.24 -25.22 -7.33
C GLU A 330 3.60 -23.92 -8.11
N LEU A 331 4.67 -23.94 -8.92
CA LEU A 331 5.15 -22.75 -9.64
C LEU A 331 4.12 -22.21 -10.64
N GLU A 332 3.46 -23.08 -11.40
CA GLU A 332 2.49 -22.72 -12.43
C GLU A 332 1.24 -22.07 -11.81
N GLU A 333 0.74 -22.60 -10.69
CA GLU A 333 -0.41 -22.03 -9.97
C GLU A 333 -0.05 -20.66 -9.38
N TRP A 334 1.16 -20.54 -8.85
CA TRP A 334 1.64 -19.27 -8.34
C TRP A 334 1.76 -18.22 -9.45
N ILE A 335 2.30 -18.56 -10.62
CA ILE A 335 2.33 -17.67 -11.79
C ILE A 335 0.91 -17.27 -12.17
N LEU A 336 -0.03 -18.21 -12.21
CA LEU A 336 -1.42 -17.95 -12.56
C LEU A 336 -2.08 -16.93 -11.62
N ILE A 337 -1.90 -17.10 -10.29
CA ILE A 337 -2.35 -16.14 -9.28
C ILE A 337 -1.69 -14.77 -9.49
N MET A 338 -0.37 -14.73 -9.68
CA MET A 338 0.38 -13.48 -9.84
C MET A 338 -0.03 -12.69 -11.09
N ARG A 339 -0.50 -13.36 -12.15
CA ARG A 339 -1.02 -12.66 -13.34
C ARG A 339 -2.41 -12.06 -13.16
N HIS A 340 -3.09 -12.39 -12.06
CA HIS A 340 -4.41 -11.87 -11.68
C HIS A 340 -4.36 -10.77 -10.61
N TYR A 341 -3.18 -10.19 -10.40
CA TYR A 341 -2.97 -8.96 -9.64
C TYR A 341 -2.12 -8.01 -10.45
N CYS A 342 -2.33 -6.71 -10.30
CA CYS A 342 -1.54 -5.69 -10.96
C CYS A 342 -0.83 -4.78 -9.96
N PHE A 343 0.25 -4.18 -10.43
CA PHE A 343 0.95 -3.08 -9.80
C PHE A 343 1.04 -1.92 -10.78
N VAL A 344 0.49 -0.76 -10.39
CA VAL A 344 0.35 0.41 -11.26
C VAL A 344 0.83 1.64 -10.52
N VAL A 345 1.59 2.49 -11.20
CA VAL A 345 1.97 3.83 -10.75
C VAL A 345 1.42 4.86 -11.73
N ALA A 346 0.68 5.84 -11.22
CA ALA A 346 0.10 6.92 -12.00
C ALA A 346 0.52 8.27 -11.42
N CYS A 347 0.95 9.19 -12.27
CA CYS A 347 1.43 10.49 -11.84
C CYS A 347 0.76 11.63 -12.62
N THR A 348 0.64 12.79 -11.97
CA THR A 348 0.30 14.03 -12.66
C THR A 348 1.49 14.56 -13.47
N ASN A 349 1.20 15.38 -14.49
CA ASN A 349 2.23 16.16 -15.20
C ASN A 349 2.67 17.34 -14.32
N ALA A 350 3.51 17.05 -13.33
CA ALA A 350 4.15 18.09 -12.55
C ALA A 350 5.39 18.60 -13.30
N ALA A 351 5.56 19.93 -13.36
CA ALA A 351 6.77 20.57 -13.90
C ALA A 351 8.07 20.10 -13.22
N SER A 352 7.93 19.48 -12.05
CA SER A 352 9.02 18.97 -11.25
C SER A 352 9.64 17.68 -11.85
N GLY A 353 9.01 17.00 -12.81
CA GLY A 353 9.53 15.76 -13.42
C GLY A 353 9.51 14.54 -12.47
N LEU A 354 8.87 14.65 -11.31
CA LEU A 354 8.78 13.55 -10.33
C LEU A 354 8.02 12.36 -10.92
N GLY A 355 6.90 12.63 -11.57
CA GLY A 355 6.10 11.62 -12.22
C GLY A 355 6.82 10.91 -13.38
N GLU A 356 7.68 11.65 -14.11
CA GLU A 356 8.47 11.07 -15.19
C GLU A 356 9.48 10.05 -14.66
N GLN A 357 10.18 10.39 -13.57
CA GLN A 357 11.19 9.52 -12.95
C GLN A 357 10.54 8.31 -12.27
N LEU A 358 9.48 8.53 -11.48
CA LEU A 358 8.79 7.46 -10.75
C LEU A 358 8.06 6.51 -11.71
N GLY A 359 7.51 7.05 -12.81
CA GLY A 359 6.82 6.29 -13.85
C GLY A 359 7.71 5.82 -15.00
N ALA A 360 9.04 5.96 -14.90
CA ALA A 360 9.97 5.57 -15.97
C ALA A 360 9.97 4.04 -16.18
N VAL A 361 10.21 3.63 -17.44
CA VAL A 361 10.32 2.22 -17.86
C VAL A 361 11.70 1.98 -18.47
N GLY A 362 12.26 0.79 -18.24
CA GLY A 362 13.55 0.37 -18.75
C GLY A 362 14.71 0.76 -17.83
N PRO A 363 15.94 0.94 -18.35
CA PRO A 363 17.14 1.13 -17.54
C PRO A 363 17.11 2.36 -16.60
N GLN A 364 16.25 3.33 -16.88
CA GLN A 364 16.08 4.55 -16.06
C GLN A 364 14.99 4.40 -14.99
N SER A 365 14.30 3.24 -14.93
CA SER A 365 13.22 3.02 -13.97
C SER A 365 13.78 2.85 -12.55
N VAL A 366 13.45 3.80 -11.65
CA VAL A 366 13.83 3.69 -10.23
C VAL A 366 13.05 2.58 -9.51
N LEU A 367 11.85 2.27 -9.98
CA LEU A 367 11.02 1.20 -9.45
C LEU A 367 11.39 -0.16 -10.06
N GLY A 368 12.02 -0.19 -11.23
CA GLY A 368 12.38 -1.42 -11.94
C GLY A 368 11.33 -1.88 -12.96
N PHE A 369 10.40 -1.02 -13.39
CA PHE A 369 9.52 -1.33 -14.52
C PHE A 369 10.35 -1.61 -15.77
N ALA A 370 10.15 -2.76 -16.40
CA ALA A 370 10.97 -3.24 -17.52
C ALA A 370 10.25 -3.11 -18.88
N THR A 371 11.01 -2.71 -19.90
CA THR A 371 10.53 -2.68 -21.29
C THR A 371 10.03 -4.05 -21.73
N GLY A 372 8.85 -4.11 -22.35
CA GLY A 372 8.23 -5.35 -22.83
C GLY A 372 7.55 -6.20 -21.74
N LYS A 373 7.66 -5.82 -20.46
CA LYS A 373 6.91 -6.42 -19.35
C LYS A 373 5.88 -5.49 -18.74
N CYS A 374 6.06 -4.17 -18.94
CA CYS A 374 5.23 -3.13 -18.37
C CYS A 374 4.60 -2.28 -19.48
N GLU A 375 3.33 -1.93 -19.27
CA GLU A 375 2.57 -1.03 -20.12
C GLU A 375 2.78 0.41 -19.64
N LEU A 376 2.85 1.35 -20.58
CA LEU A 376 2.93 2.79 -20.32
C LEU A 376 1.86 3.49 -21.15
N MET A 377 1.09 4.37 -20.53
CA MET A 377 0.09 5.24 -21.16
C MET A 377 0.44 6.70 -21.00
#